data_AF-A0A7S3X3S7-F1
#
_entry.id   AF-A0A7S3X3S7-F1
#
_cell.length_a   1.000
_cell.length_b   1.000
_cell.length_c   1.000
_cell.angle_alpha   90.00
_cell.angle_beta   90.00
_cell.angle_gamma   90.00
#
_symmetry.space_group_name_H-M   'P 1'
#
loop_
_entity.id
_entity.type
_entity.pdbx_description
1 polymer ?
#
loop_
_entity_poly.entity_id
_entity_poly.type
_entity_poly.pdbx_seq_one_letter_code
_entity_poly.pdbx_strand_id
1 'polypeptide(L)'
;DIALERVQALLKVDTGNGSIHNHVARIVRAIAAEKPDDALAQLETLSRHIKKSTFRGEAGPDEEQAIVKDAPGEEKVRQWCANALQIVRSPSDPTATPKVLGAVQNFMEDATMFEWAGVGFGKQESFHIAMSLRKLAAETPSL
;
A
#
# COMPACT_ATOMS: atom_id res chain seq x y z
N ASP A 1 2.27 53.79 -6.20
CA ASP A 1 3.13 53.62 -5.01
C ASP A 1 3.95 52.35 -5.19
N ILE A 2 5.23 52.45 -5.53
CA ILE A 2 6.06 51.32 -6.02
C ILE A 2 6.16 50.18 -4.99
N ALA A 3 6.02 50.51 -3.71
CA ALA A 3 6.01 49.54 -2.62
C ALA A 3 4.79 48.61 -2.66
N LEU A 4 3.59 49.14 -2.96
CA LEU A 4 2.34 48.36 -2.98
C LEU A 4 2.33 47.32 -4.10
N GLU A 5 2.78 47.73 -5.30
CA GLU A 5 2.84 46.85 -6.47
C GLU A 5 3.83 45.70 -6.25
N ARG A 6 4.96 45.98 -5.60
CA ARG A 6 5.95 44.95 -5.22
C ARG A 6 5.37 43.94 -4.23
N VAL A 7 4.63 44.40 -3.21
CA VAL A 7 3.96 43.50 -2.25
C VAL A 7 2.92 42.64 -2.96
N GLN A 8 2.13 43.22 -3.86
CA GLN A 8 1.12 42.47 -4.60
C GLN A 8 1.75 41.42 -5.52
N ALA A 9 2.86 41.76 -6.18
CA ALA A 9 3.61 40.80 -7.01
C ALA A 9 4.15 39.64 -6.17
N LEU A 10 4.73 39.92 -5.00
CA LEU A 10 5.26 38.91 -4.08
C LEU A 10 4.17 37.94 -3.61
N LEU A 11 2.98 38.44 -3.26
CA LEU A 11 1.87 37.61 -2.78
C LEU A 11 1.28 36.69 -3.85
N LYS A 12 1.48 37.02 -5.14
CA LYS A 12 0.99 36.24 -6.27
C LYS A 12 1.92 35.11 -6.71
N VAL A 13 3.14 35.04 -6.19
CA VAL A 13 4.07 33.95 -6.47
C VAL A 13 3.45 32.62 -6.02
N ASP A 14 3.45 31.61 -6.90
CA ASP A 14 2.94 30.27 -6.63
C ASP A 14 4.09 29.33 -6.28
N THR A 15 3.96 28.62 -5.15
CA THR A 15 4.95 27.66 -4.65
C THR A 15 4.55 26.21 -4.92
N GLY A 16 3.56 25.99 -5.78
CA GLY A 16 3.07 24.66 -6.20
C GLY A 16 1.82 24.19 -5.48
N ASN A 17 1.50 24.77 -4.32
CA ASN A 17 0.26 24.51 -3.57
C ASN A 17 -0.69 25.73 -3.59
N GLY A 18 -0.46 26.68 -4.50
CA GLY A 18 -1.17 27.94 -4.64
C GLY A 18 -0.43 29.14 -4.05
N SER A 19 -0.86 30.35 -4.43
CA SER A 19 -0.29 31.60 -3.95
C SER A 19 -0.94 32.10 -2.65
N ILE A 20 -0.19 32.86 -1.85
CA ILE A 20 -0.68 33.48 -0.61
C ILE A 20 -1.87 34.40 -0.90
N HIS A 21 -1.80 35.16 -2.00
CA HIS A 21 -2.88 36.01 -2.46
C HIS A 21 -4.20 35.25 -2.62
N ASN A 22 -4.16 34.07 -3.25
CA ASN A 22 -5.34 33.25 -3.47
C ASN A 22 -5.89 32.67 -2.16
N HIS A 23 -5.00 32.28 -1.23
CA HIS A 23 -5.41 31.78 0.09
C HIS A 23 -6.09 32.85 0.93
N VAL A 24 -5.49 34.04 1.03
CA VAL A 24 -6.08 35.17 1.78
C VAL A 24 -7.40 35.61 1.14
N ALA A 25 -7.48 35.69 -0.19
CA ALA A 25 -8.72 36.01 -0.87
C ALA A 25 -9.84 34.97 -0.59
N ARG A 26 -9.50 33.69 -0.43
CA ARG A 26 -10.48 32.65 -0.03
C ARG A 26 -10.93 32.81 1.42
N ILE A 27 -10.02 33.09 2.35
CA ILE A 27 -10.38 33.36 3.76
C ILE A 27 -11.32 34.56 3.84
N VAL A 28 -10.98 35.67 3.19
CA VAL A 28 -11.79 36.89 3.21
C VAL A 28 -13.18 36.65 2.60
N ARG A 29 -13.26 35.88 1.50
CA ARG A 29 -14.56 35.47 0.94
C ARG A 29 -15.37 34.60 1.90
N ALA A 30 -14.73 33.66 2.60
CA ALA A 30 -15.42 32.81 3.58
C ALA A 30 -15.97 33.63 4.75
N ILE A 31 -15.17 34.55 5.30
CA ILE A 31 -15.61 35.47 6.36
C ILE A 31 -16.77 36.36 5.88
N ALA A 32 -16.69 36.88 4.65
CA ALA A 32 -17.75 37.72 4.08
C ALA A 32 -19.07 36.96 3.87
N ALA A 33 -19.01 35.66 3.60
CA ALA A 33 -20.18 34.80 3.40
C ALA A 33 -20.78 34.32 4.74
N GLU A 34 -19.95 33.86 5.66
CA GLU A 34 -20.40 33.25 6.93
C GLU A 34 -20.70 34.30 8.02
N LYS A 35 -20.14 35.52 7.92
CA LYS A 35 -20.31 36.64 8.86
C LYS A 35 -20.27 36.20 10.34
N PRO A 36 -19.16 35.58 10.79
CA PRO A 36 -19.03 35.17 12.17
C PRO A 36 -18.97 36.37 13.13
N ASP A 37 -19.56 36.22 14.32
CA ASP A 37 -19.59 37.25 15.37
C ASP A 37 -18.18 37.70 15.80
N ASP A 38 -17.23 36.75 15.88
CA ASP A 38 -15.82 37.00 16.11
C ASP A 38 -14.98 36.45 14.96
N ALA A 39 -14.90 37.24 13.89
CA ALA A 39 -14.13 36.90 12.70
C ALA A 39 -12.63 36.73 12.96
N LEU A 40 -12.07 37.42 13.96
CA LEU A 40 -10.63 37.36 14.25
C LEU A 40 -10.28 36.03 14.92
N ALA A 41 -11.06 35.60 15.91
CA ALA A 41 -10.83 34.30 16.55
C ALA A 41 -11.05 33.13 15.59
N GLN A 42 -12.00 33.26 14.66
CA GLN A 42 -12.33 32.19 13.71
C GLN A 42 -11.41 32.15 12.47
N LEU A 43 -10.61 33.19 12.23
CA LEU A 43 -9.73 33.28 11.06
C LEU A 43 -8.75 32.11 10.95
N GLU A 44 -8.13 31.71 12.06
CA GLU A 44 -7.19 30.59 12.09
C GLU A 44 -7.90 29.25 11.80
N THR A 45 -9.12 29.11 12.31
CA THR A 45 -9.97 27.92 12.07
C THR A 45 -10.35 27.82 10.60
N LEU A 46 -10.78 28.93 9.98
CA LEU A 46 -11.11 28.98 8.55
C LEU A 46 -9.88 28.76 7.66
N SER A 47 -8.74 29.34 8.01
CA SER A 47 -7.47 29.09 7.31
C SER A 47 -7.12 27.60 7.33
N ARG A 48 -7.23 26.96 8.50
CA ARG A 48 -7.00 25.51 8.65
C ARG A 48 -8.00 24.68 7.86
N HIS A 49 -9.28 25.06 7.87
CA HIS A 49 -10.33 24.37 7.12
C HIS A 49 -10.07 24.41 5.61
N ILE A 50 -9.75 25.59 5.07
CA ILE A 50 -9.44 25.79 3.64
C ILE A 50 -8.20 25.00 3.22
N LYS A 51 -7.16 24.97 4.05
CA LYS A 51 -5.95 24.17 3.81
C LYS A 51 -6.27 22.68 3.74
N LYS A 52 -7.13 22.18 4.64
CA LYS A 52 -7.56 20.78 4.63
C LYS A 52 -8.44 20.45 3.43
N SER A 53 -9.38 21.32 3.06
CA SER A 53 -10.29 21.07 1.93
C SER A 53 -9.59 21.17 0.58
N THR A 54 -8.52 21.97 0.48
CA THR A 54 -7.73 22.12 -0.75
C THR A 54 -6.52 21.18 -0.79
N PHE A 55 -6.29 20.37 0.25
CA PHE A 55 -5.17 19.46 0.29
C PHE A 55 -5.29 18.44 -0.86
N ARG A 56 -4.37 18.54 -1.81
CA ARG A 56 -4.12 17.49 -2.79
C ARG A 56 -2.97 16.67 -2.23
N GLY A 57 -3.24 15.40 -1.90
CA GLY A 57 -2.16 14.47 -1.60
C GLY A 57 -1.21 14.35 -2.79
N GLU A 58 -0.03 13.78 -2.56
CA GLU A 58 0.79 13.33 -3.68
C GLU A 58 -0.10 12.49 -4.60
N ALA A 59 -0.07 12.80 -5.89
CA ALA A 59 -0.74 11.98 -6.87
C ALA A 59 -0.22 10.54 -6.66
N GLY A 60 -1.15 9.58 -6.57
CA GLY A 60 -0.75 8.18 -6.59
C GLY A 60 0.16 7.93 -7.79
N PRO A 61 1.08 6.95 -7.71
CA PRO A 61 2.02 6.69 -8.80
C PRO A 61 1.26 6.65 -10.13
N ASP A 62 1.62 7.59 -11.01
CA ASP A 62 1.02 7.73 -12.35
C ASP A 62 1.16 6.38 -13.06
N GLU A 63 0.08 5.83 -13.63
CA GLU A 63 0.14 4.53 -14.33
C GLU A 63 1.18 4.52 -15.47
N GLU A 64 1.49 5.71 -16.02
CA GLU A 64 2.46 5.90 -17.10
C GLU A 64 3.91 6.09 -16.63
N GLN A 65 4.15 6.41 -15.34
CA GLN A 65 5.51 6.50 -14.83
C GLN A 65 5.99 5.12 -14.40
N ALA A 66 6.99 4.60 -15.13
CA ALA A 66 7.64 3.36 -14.76
C ALA A 66 8.14 3.46 -13.31
N ILE A 67 7.49 2.69 -12.43
CA ILE A 67 7.90 2.54 -11.03
C ILE A 67 9.41 2.28 -11.05
N VAL A 68 10.19 3.16 -10.41
CA VAL A 68 11.63 2.96 -10.24
C VAL A 68 11.79 1.74 -9.34
N LYS A 69 11.86 0.58 -9.99
CA LYS A 69 11.94 -0.71 -9.35
C LYS A 69 13.31 -0.82 -8.69
N ASP A 70 13.30 -1.02 -7.38
CA ASP A 70 14.50 -1.37 -6.62
C ASP A 70 15.06 -2.69 -7.16
N ALA A 71 16.16 -2.63 -7.92
CA ALA A 71 16.78 -3.79 -8.55
C ALA A 71 17.04 -4.96 -7.57
N PRO A 72 17.57 -4.75 -6.34
CA PRO A 72 17.72 -5.83 -5.37
C PRO A 72 16.38 -6.35 -4.83
N GLY A 73 15.36 -5.51 -4.71
CA GLY A 73 14.00 -5.92 -4.32
C GLY A 73 13.35 -6.84 -5.34
N GLU A 74 13.46 -6.50 -6.63
CA GLU A 74 12.90 -7.33 -7.71
C GLU A 74 13.57 -8.70 -7.82
N GLU A 75 14.88 -8.76 -7.61
CA GLU A 75 15.59 -10.03 -7.65
C GLU A 75 15.13 -10.96 -6.51
N LYS A 76 14.91 -10.44 -5.30
CA LYS A 76 14.33 -11.22 -4.19
C LYS A 76 12.93 -11.70 -4.50
N VAL A 77 12.08 -10.86 -5.10
CA VAL A 77 10.72 -11.25 -5.51
C VAL A 77 10.79 -12.35 -6.57
N ARG A 78 11.67 -12.22 -7.56
CA ARG A 78 11.87 -13.22 -8.62
C ARG A 78 12.31 -14.56 -8.04
N GLN A 79 13.27 -14.54 -7.12
CA GLN A 79 13.75 -15.74 -6.42
C GLN A 79 12.64 -16.39 -5.59
N TRP A 80 11.88 -15.59 -4.84
CA TRP A 80 10.75 -16.10 -4.05
C TRP A 80 9.68 -16.75 -4.95
N CYS A 81 9.28 -16.09 -6.04
CA CYS A 81 8.33 -16.64 -7.01
C CYS A 81 8.84 -17.95 -7.64
N ALA A 82 10.12 -18.01 -7.99
CA ALA A 82 10.74 -19.23 -8.54
C ALA A 82 10.69 -20.38 -7.53
N ASN A 83 10.99 -20.11 -6.26
CA ASN A 83 10.97 -21.10 -5.19
C ASN A 83 9.54 -21.59 -4.87
N ALA A 84 8.57 -20.68 -4.80
CA ALA A 84 7.16 -21.02 -4.56
C ALA A 84 6.60 -21.89 -5.69
N LEU A 85 6.96 -21.60 -6.95
CA LEU A 85 6.55 -22.40 -8.11
C LEU A 85 7.10 -23.82 -8.07
N GLN A 86 8.31 -24.05 -7.53
CA GLN A 86 8.87 -25.39 -7.39
C GLN A 86 8.06 -26.27 -6.42
N ILE A 87 7.45 -25.67 -5.39
CA ILE A 87 6.68 -26.40 -4.37
C ILE A 87 5.35 -26.89 -4.94
N VAL A 88 4.71 -26.08 -5.80
CA VAL A 88 3.39 -26.34 -6.38
C VAL A 88 3.46 -27.23 -7.63
N ARG A 89 4.57 -27.19 -8.37
CA ARG A 89 4.71 -27.98 -9.62
C ARG A 89 4.69 -29.48 -9.34
N SER A 90 4.03 -30.21 -10.24
CA SER A 90 4.08 -31.67 -10.25
C SER A 90 5.50 -32.14 -10.55
N PRO A 91 5.94 -33.28 -9.98
CA PRO A 91 7.23 -33.87 -10.32
C PRO A 91 7.35 -34.07 -11.83
N SER A 92 8.48 -33.64 -12.40
CA SER A 92 8.72 -33.72 -13.85
C SER A 92 8.79 -35.18 -14.35
N ASP A 93 9.05 -36.14 -13.46
CA ASP A 93 9.04 -37.57 -13.74
C ASP A 93 7.96 -38.27 -12.89
N PRO A 94 6.87 -38.77 -13.50
CA PRO A 94 5.77 -39.43 -12.79
C PRO A 94 6.14 -40.84 -12.30
N THR A 95 7.28 -41.39 -12.71
CA THR A 95 7.77 -42.72 -12.31
C THR A 95 8.84 -42.68 -11.21
N ALA A 96 9.34 -41.48 -10.88
CA ALA A 96 10.30 -41.30 -9.82
C ALA A 96 9.66 -41.60 -8.46
N THR A 97 10.08 -42.71 -7.84
CA THR A 97 9.70 -43.07 -6.48
C THR A 97 10.17 -41.96 -5.52
N PRO A 98 9.32 -41.52 -4.56
CA PRO A 98 9.76 -40.56 -3.55
C PRO A 98 10.99 -41.10 -2.83
N LYS A 99 12.05 -40.28 -2.80
CA LYS A 99 13.37 -40.64 -2.28
C LYS A 99 13.34 -41.01 -0.79
N VAL A 100 12.32 -40.53 -0.08
CA VAL A 100 12.09 -40.67 1.35
C VAL A 100 10.58 -40.76 1.58
N LEU A 101 10.13 -41.74 2.37
CA LEU A 101 8.75 -41.84 2.84
C LEU A 101 8.68 -41.16 4.21
N GLY A 102 8.24 -39.90 4.24
CA GLY A 102 7.94 -39.18 5.48
C GLY A 102 6.46 -39.25 5.81
N ALA A 103 6.12 -39.45 7.08
CA ALA A 103 4.74 -39.35 7.54
C ALA A 103 4.37 -37.87 7.75
N VAL A 104 3.44 -37.36 6.95
CA VAL A 104 2.94 -35.98 7.07
C VAL A 104 1.46 -36.03 7.40
N GLN A 105 1.02 -35.22 8.36
CA GLN A 105 -0.40 -35.09 8.70
C GLN A 105 -1.18 -34.54 7.51
N ASN A 106 -2.46 -34.92 7.41
CA ASN A 106 -3.32 -34.41 6.35
C ASN A 106 -3.80 -32.98 6.66
N PHE A 107 -2.89 -32.02 6.48
CA PHE A 107 -3.16 -30.61 6.76
C PHE A 107 -4.33 -30.05 5.95
N MET A 108 -4.66 -30.63 4.79
CA MET A 108 -5.81 -30.17 4.00
C MET A 108 -7.15 -30.48 4.70
N GLU A 109 -7.24 -31.56 5.46
CA GLU A 109 -8.43 -31.86 6.29
C GLU A 109 -8.48 -30.94 7.50
N ASP A 110 -7.34 -30.69 8.15
CA ASP A 110 -7.28 -29.73 9.26
C ASP A 110 -7.69 -28.32 8.80
N ALA A 111 -7.27 -27.92 7.60
CA ALA A 111 -7.61 -26.62 7.02
C ALA A 111 -9.11 -26.45 6.76
N THR A 112 -9.83 -27.51 6.37
CA THR A 112 -11.30 -27.42 6.21
C THR A 112 -11.99 -27.29 7.56
N MET A 113 -11.49 -27.98 8.59
CA MET A 113 -11.96 -27.82 9.97
C MET A 113 -11.72 -26.39 10.48
N PHE A 114 -10.56 -25.80 10.21
CA PHE A 114 -10.27 -24.41 10.57
C PHE A 114 -11.19 -23.42 9.85
N GLU A 115 -11.43 -23.62 8.55
CA GLU A 115 -12.37 -22.79 7.77
C GLU A 115 -13.78 -22.81 8.39
N TRP A 116 -14.26 -23.97 8.85
CA TRP A 116 -15.55 -24.08 9.55
C TRP A 116 -15.58 -23.39 10.91
N ALA A 117 -14.46 -23.40 11.63
CA ALA A 117 -14.30 -22.67 12.88
C ALA A 117 -14.12 -21.14 12.68
N GLY A 118 -14.06 -20.66 11.43
CA GLY A 118 -13.85 -19.24 11.11
C GLY A 118 -12.43 -18.76 11.38
N VAL A 119 -11.46 -19.68 11.46
CA VAL A 119 -10.04 -19.40 11.72
C VAL A 119 -9.15 -20.01 10.65
N GLY A 120 -7.87 -19.63 10.62
CA GLY A 120 -6.88 -20.20 9.70
C GLY A 120 -6.65 -19.38 8.44
N PHE A 121 -6.07 -20.02 7.43
CA PHE A 121 -5.68 -19.39 6.18
C PHE A 121 -6.69 -19.66 5.06
N GLY A 122 -6.63 -18.86 4.00
CA GLY A 122 -7.42 -19.12 2.79
C GLY A 122 -6.98 -20.40 2.08
N LYS A 123 -7.86 -20.96 1.25
CA LYS A 123 -7.66 -22.25 0.55
C LYS A 123 -6.33 -22.34 -0.22
N GLN A 124 -5.92 -21.26 -0.86
CA GLN A 124 -4.66 -21.21 -1.61
C GLN A 124 -3.45 -21.32 -0.71
N GLU A 125 -3.44 -20.61 0.42
CA GLU A 125 -2.33 -20.64 1.37
C GLU A 125 -2.27 -21.97 2.11
N SER A 126 -3.43 -22.53 2.49
CA SER A 126 -3.49 -23.85 3.11
C SER A 126 -2.91 -24.95 2.21
N PHE A 127 -3.20 -24.88 0.90
CA PHE A 127 -2.60 -25.76 -0.09
C PHE A 127 -1.08 -25.57 -0.22
N HIS A 128 -0.61 -24.33 -0.19
CA HIS A 128 0.82 -24.02 -0.26
C HIS A 128 1.58 -24.56 0.97
N ILE A 129 0.99 -24.48 2.16
CA ILE A 129 1.51 -25.08 3.39
C ILE A 129 1.59 -26.61 3.25
N ALA A 130 0.52 -27.27 2.79
CA ALA A 130 0.50 -28.72 2.61
C ALA A 130 1.61 -29.20 1.66
N MET A 131 1.83 -28.49 0.54
CA MET A 131 2.91 -28.82 -0.40
C MET A 131 4.30 -28.55 0.17
N SER A 132 4.45 -27.50 0.98
CA SER A 132 5.71 -27.18 1.67
C SER A 132 6.07 -28.25 2.71
N LEU A 133 5.08 -28.73 3.48
CA LEU A 133 5.27 -29.85 4.42
C LEU A 133 5.72 -31.13 3.70
N ARG A 134 5.11 -31.43 2.55
CA ARG A 134 5.52 -32.56 1.71
C ARG A 134 6.97 -32.43 1.23
N LYS A 135 7.38 -31.24 0.78
CA LYS A 135 8.77 -30.97 0.38
C LYS A 135 9.74 -31.16 1.56
N LEU A 136 9.40 -30.61 2.73
CA LEU A 136 10.22 -30.71 3.93
C LEU A 136 10.42 -32.17 4.37
N ALA A 137 9.35 -32.96 4.35
CA ALA A 137 9.41 -34.39 4.69
C ALA A 137 10.26 -35.20 3.69
N ALA A 138 10.27 -34.81 2.42
CA ALA A 138 11.15 -35.43 1.42
C ALA A 138 12.63 -35.07 1.62
N GLU A 139 12.92 -33.87 2.15
CA GLU A 139 14.28 -33.39 2.40
C GLU A 139 14.85 -33.86 3.75
N THR A 140 14.00 -34.15 4.74
CA THR A 140 14.40 -34.49 6.11
C THR A 140 13.96 -35.92 6.50
N PRO A 141 14.75 -36.96 6.18
CA PRO A 141 14.39 -38.37 6.35
C PRO A 141 14.31 -38.92 7.79
N SER A 142 14.49 -38.09 8.81
CA SER A 142 14.60 -38.52 10.22
C SER A 142 13.59 -37.86 11.17
N LEU A 143 12.55 -37.24 10.64
CA LEU A 143 11.44 -36.65 11.39
C LEU A 143 10.20 -37.54 11.31
#